data_AF-A0A8J8FMG1-F1
#
_entry.id   AF-A0A8J8FMG1-F1
#
_cell.length_a   1.000
_cell.length_b   1.000
_cell.length_c   1.000
_cell.angle_alpha   90.00
_cell.angle_beta   90.00
_cell.angle_gamma   90.00
#
_symmetry.space_group_name_H-M   'P 1'
#
loop_
_entity.id
_entity.type
_entity.pdbx_description
1 polymer ?
#
loop_
_entity_poly.entity_id
_entity_poly.type
_entity_poly.pdbx_seq_one_letter_code
_entity_poly.pdbx_strand_id
1 'polypeptide(L)'
;MPHSRQRNKHHHHAQQHHAPAAGTAKAKRSASVLMAIIFGVFGLAIGTYAGGKDLIWIIGGAILGILVGYFVGSRIDKTFAVK
;
A
#
# COMPACT_ATOMS: atom_id res chain seq x y z
N MET A 1 -44.59 -32.43 27.14
CA MET A 1 -43.52 -33.40 26.82
C MET A 1 -42.18 -32.65 26.78
N PRO A 2 -41.05 -33.28 27.15
CA PRO A 2 -40.08 -32.76 28.12
C PRO A 2 -39.05 -31.76 27.56
N HIS A 3 -38.56 -30.90 28.46
CA HIS A 3 -37.30 -30.18 28.34
C HIS A 3 -36.14 -31.20 28.26
N SER A 4 -35.35 -31.15 27.18
CA SER A 4 -34.01 -31.74 27.14
C SER A 4 -32.99 -30.63 26.89
N ARG A 5 -32.30 -30.26 27.98
CA ARG A 5 -31.08 -29.45 27.98
C ARG A 5 -29.92 -30.30 27.45
N GLN A 6 -28.95 -29.61 26.85
CA GLN A 6 -27.59 -30.06 26.51
C GLN A 6 -27.43 -30.92 25.25
N ARG A 7 -26.94 -30.28 24.19
CA ARG A 7 -25.78 -30.84 23.50
C ARG A 7 -24.74 -29.74 23.29
N ASN A 8 -23.85 -29.65 24.26
CA ASN A 8 -22.58 -28.96 24.14
C ASN A 8 -21.74 -29.62 23.03
N LYS A 9 -21.00 -28.77 22.31
CA LYS A 9 -19.71 -29.05 21.65
C LYS A 9 -19.70 -30.11 20.55
N HIS A 10 -19.73 -29.67 19.29
CA HIS A 10 -18.89 -30.25 18.25
C HIS A 10 -18.08 -29.11 17.61
N HIS A 11 -16.82 -29.06 18.00
CA HIS A 11 -15.78 -28.29 17.36
C HIS A 11 -15.35 -28.99 16.06
N HIS A 12 -15.17 -28.17 15.02
CA HIS A 12 -14.23 -28.33 13.91
C HIS A 12 -14.53 -29.26 12.71
N HIS A 13 -14.47 -28.61 11.53
CA HIS A 13 -14.09 -29.08 10.20
C HIS A 13 -15.08 -29.87 9.32
N ALA A 14 -15.77 -29.12 8.43
CA ALA A 14 -15.93 -29.41 6.99
C ALA A 14 -16.61 -28.18 6.36
N GLN A 15 -15.93 -27.33 5.57
CA GLN A 15 -16.06 -27.31 4.09
C GLN A 15 -17.53 -27.45 3.65
N GLN A 16 -18.18 -26.51 2.94
CA GLN A 16 -17.71 -25.78 1.77
C GLN A 16 -18.90 -24.96 1.18
N HIS A 17 -18.56 -23.93 0.39
CA HIS A 17 -19.38 -23.27 -0.65
C HIS A 17 -20.57 -22.39 -0.23
N HIS A 18 -20.34 -21.15 0.21
CA HIS A 18 -21.11 -19.98 -0.22
C HIS A 18 -20.14 -18.80 -0.27
N ALA A 19 -19.48 -18.64 -1.42
CA ALA A 19 -18.60 -17.50 -1.69
C ALA A 19 -19.44 -16.29 -2.13
N PRO A 20 -19.60 -15.22 -1.33
CA PRO A 20 -19.63 -13.91 -1.95
C PRO A 20 -18.22 -13.66 -2.49
N ALA A 21 -18.11 -13.16 -3.71
CA ALA A 21 -16.84 -12.77 -4.30
C ALA A 21 -16.08 -11.88 -3.31
N ALA A 22 -15.12 -12.46 -2.60
CA ALA A 22 -14.06 -11.74 -1.93
C ALA A 22 -13.21 -11.18 -3.05
N GLY A 23 -13.71 -10.10 -3.67
CA GLY A 23 -12.86 -9.16 -4.37
C GLY A 23 -11.73 -8.91 -3.41
N THR A 24 -10.56 -9.43 -3.76
CA THR A 24 -9.30 -9.25 -3.06
C THR A 24 -9.36 -7.93 -2.34
N ALA A 25 -9.31 -7.91 -1.00
CA ALA A 25 -9.06 -6.67 -0.29
C ALA A 25 -7.73 -6.19 -0.86
N LYS A 26 -7.78 -5.36 -1.92
CA LYS A 26 -6.60 -4.85 -2.60
C LYS A 26 -5.86 -4.18 -1.48
N ALA A 27 -4.72 -4.76 -1.08
CA ALA A 27 -3.86 -4.16 -0.08
C ALA A 27 -3.77 -2.68 -0.45
N LYS A 28 -4.32 -1.80 0.39
CA LYS A 28 -4.48 -0.39 0.08
C LYS A 28 -3.08 0.09 -0.28
N ARG A 29 -2.80 0.26 -1.57
CA ARG A 29 -1.45 0.53 -2.04
C ARG A 29 -1.10 1.87 -1.42
N SER A 30 -0.11 1.86 -0.52
CA SER A 30 0.25 3.05 0.24
C SER A 30 0.51 4.20 -0.73
N ALA A 31 -0.21 5.31 -0.54
CA ALA A 31 -0.03 6.50 -1.34
C ALA A 31 1.41 7.02 -1.19
N SER A 32 2.05 6.78 -0.05
CA SER A 32 3.49 7.00 0.19
C SER A 32 4.35 6.30 -0.86
N VAL A 33 4.11 5.00 -1.09
CA VAL A 33 4.89 4.21 -2.05
C VAL A 33 4.61 4.68 -3.48
N LEU A 34 3.35 4.95 -3.81
CA LEU A 34 3.00 5.42 -5.15
C LEU A 34 3.62 6.78 -5.46
N MET A 35 3.52 7.73 -4.54
CA MET A 35 4.10 9.07 -4.70
C MET A 35 5.63 9.02 -4.71
N ALA A 36 6.26 8.20 -3.87
CA ALA A 36 7.72 8.00 -3.91
C ALA A 36 8.20 7.52 -5.29
N ILE A 37 7.47 6.58 -5.92
CA ILE A 37 7.82 6.09 -7.26
C ILE A 37 7.64 7.20 -8.30
N ILE A 38 6.49 7.90 -8.30
CA ILE A 38 6.20 8.97 -9.27
C ILE A 38 7.27 10.07 -9.16
N PHE A 39 7.44 10.65 -7.97
CA PHE A 39 8.42 11.71 -7.78
C PHE A 39 9.87 11.23 -7.94
N GLY A 40 10.17 9.96 -7.67
CA GLY A 40 11.47 9.37 -7.95
C GLY A 40 11.77 9.31 -9.45
N VAL A 41 10.82 8.89 -10.29
CA VAL A 41 10.97 8.89 -11.75
C VAL A 41 11.10 10.31 -12.28
N PHE A 42 10.28 11.25 -11.78
CA PHE A 42 10.41 12.67 -12.14
C PHE A 42 11.75 13.26 -11.71
N GLY A 43 12.21 12.97 -10.49
CA GLY A 43 13.49 13.43 -9.96
C GLY A 43 14.67 12.88 -10.75
N LEU A 44 14.58 11.63 -11.21
CA LEU A 44 15.58 11.04 -12.10
C LEU A 44 15.54 11.69 -13.50
N ALA A 45 14.36 11.93 -14.07
CA ALA A 45 14.21 12.61 -15.36
C ALA A 45 14.71 14.06 -15.33
N ILE A 46 14.44 14.79 -14.24
CA ILE A 46 14.97 16.14 -14.03
C ILE A 46 16.48 16.08 -13.80
N GLY A 47 16.96 15.12 -13.01
CA GLY A 47 18.38 14.94 -12.74
C GLY A 47 19.19 14.61 -13.98
N THR A 48 18.67 13.78 -14.90
CA THR A 48 19.33 13.50 -16.19
C THR A 48 19.29 14.69 -17.13
N TYR A 49 18.18 15.44 -17.17
CA TYR A 49 18.07 16.63 -18.00
C TYR A 49 18.96 17.78 -17.50
N ALA A 50 18.96 18.04 -16.19
CA ALA A 50 19.70 19.14 -15.59
C ALA A 50 21.19 18.82 -15.40
N GLY A 51 21.52 17.58 -15.04
CA GLY A 51 22.89 17.14 -14.75
C GLY A 51 23.69 16.71 -15.99
N GLY A 52 23.03 16.38 -17.09
CA GLY A 52 23.69 15.86 -18.29
C GLY A 52 24.52 14.60 -17.99
N LYS A 53 25.86 14.74 -17.93
CA LYS A 53 26.81 13.65 -17.62
C LYS A 53 27.17 13.56 -16.14
N ASP A 54 26.83 14.55 -15.32
CA ASP A 54 27.14 14.54 -13.90
C ASP A 54 26.21 13.58 -13.14
N LEU A 55 26.75 12.40 -12.83
CA LEU A 55 26.09 11.37 -12.02
C LEU A 55 25.60 11.90 -10.67
N ILE A 56 26.29 12.89 -10.09
CA ILE A 56 25.90 13.50 -8.81
C ILE A 56 24.53 14.17 -8.92
N TRP A 57 24.25 14.88 -10.01
CA TRP A 57 22.96 15.55 -10.24
C TRP A 57 21.83 14.55 -10.50
N ILE A 58 22.13 13.45 -11.19
CA ILE A 58 21.17 12.38 -11.47
C ILE A 58 20.78 11.66 -10.17
N ILE A 59 21.78 11.22 -9.40
CA ILE A 59 21.57 10.53 -8.13
C ILE A 59 20.92 11.48 -7.12
N GLY A 60 21.36 12.73 -7.05
CA GLY A 60 20.78 13.76 -6.19
C GLY A 60 19.32 14.01 -6.51
N GLY A 61 18.97 14.16 -7.79
CA GLY A 61 17.60 14.34 -8.26
C GLY A 61 16.70 13.14 -7.91
N ALA A 62 17.20 11.91 -8.11
CA ALA A 62 16.46 10.70 -7.78
C ALA A 62 16.20 10.56 -6.27
N ILE A 63 17.22 10.76 -5.44
CA ILE A 63 17.10 10.71 -3.97
C ILE A 63 16.13 11.78 -3.49
N LEU A 64 16.28 13.02 -3.97
CA LEU A 64 15.41 14.13 -3.59
C LEU A 64 13.96 13.88 -4.00
N GLY A 65 13.73 13.37 -5.21
CA GLY A 65 12.41 12.99 -5.70
C GLY A 65 11.75 11.93 -4.83
N ILE A 66 12.46 10.86 -4.48
CA ILE A 66 11.94 9.80 -3.61
C ILE A 66 11.60 10.34 -2.22
N LEU A 67 12.48 11.14 -1.61
CA LEU A 67 12.26 11.70 -0.28
C LEU A 67 11.02 12.60 -0.23
N VAL A 68 10.90 13.52 -1.20
CA VAL A 68 9.75 14.43 -1.31
C VAL A 68 8.47 13.64 -1.59
N GLY A 69 8.50 12.70 -2.54
CA GLY A 69 7.35 11.86 -2.87
C GLY A 69 6.88 11.01 -1.71
N TYR A 70 7.79 10.41 -0.96
CA TYR A 70 7.46 9.63 0.24
C TYR A 70 6.84 10.51 1.32
N PHE A 71 7.40 11.70 1.56
CA PHE A 71 6.85 12.63 2.55
C PHE A 71 5.43 13.07 2.20
N VAL A 72 5.20 13.49 0.94
CA VAL A 72 3.88 13.90 0.45
C VAL A 72 2.89 12.74 0.54
N GLY A 73 3.26 11.56 0.04
CA GLY A 73 2.39 10.40 0.08
C GLY A 73 2.12 9.89 1.51
N SER A 74 3.04 10.09 2.46
CA SER A 74 2.83 9.80 3.89
C SER A 74 1.78 10.72 4.52
N ARG A 75 1.73 12.00 4.10
CA ARG A 75 0.66 12.92 4.53
C ARG A 75 -0.69 12.52 3.97
N ILE A 76 -0.74 12.10 2.70
CA ILE A 76 -1.93 11.57 2.06
C ILE A 76 -2.41 10.32 2.80
N ASP A 77 -1.53 9.35 3.02
CA ASP A 77 -1.87 8.12 3.73
C ASP A 77 -2.44 8.40 5.12
N LYS A 78 -1.84 9.32 5.89
CA LYS A 78 -2.34 9.74 7.21
C LYS A 78 -3.73 10.36 7.14
N THR A 79 -3.95 11.25 6.18
CA THR A 79 -5.26 11.92 5.99
C THR A 79 -6.36 10.93 5.65
N PHE A 80 -6.05 9.92 4.83
CA PHE A 80 -7.00 8.88 4.41
C PHE A 80 -6.96 7.61 5.27
N ALA A 81 -6.18 7.59 6.35
CA ALA A 81 -6.13 6.49 7.32
C ALA A 81 -6.91 6.79 8.60
N VAL A 82 -7.28 8.05 8.84
CA VAL A 82 -8.25 8.42 9.87
C VAL A 82 -9.63 7.97 9.39
N LYS A 83 -10.05 6.77 9.80
CA LYS A 83 -11.42 6.28 9.63
C LYS A 83 -11.84 5.47 10.83
#